data_AF-A0A8S4PSH3-F1
#
_entry.id   AF-A0A8S4PSH3-F1
#
_cell.length_a   1.000
_cell.length_b   1.000
_cell.length_c   1.000
_cell.angle_alpha   90.00
_cell.angle_beta   90.00
_cell.angle_gamma   90.00
#
_symmetry.space_group_name_H-M   'P 1'
#
loop_
_entity.id
_entity.type
_entity.pdbx_description
1 polymer ?
#
loop_
_entity_poly.entity_id
_entity_poly.type
_entity_poly.pdbx_seq_one_letter_code
_entity_poly.pdbx_strand_id
1 'polypeptide(L)'
;FYSSQLGTYPYVDKQGNQHNGGIPQHVNLTSHLNKVKSDIIRVIPDQNFQGIGVIDWESWVPTWGRNYNSKTIYHKLSEADVSRKHPSWNHSQIQNVAKSEFEKAARDMMEQTVKISNETRPGGYWGYYLFPECYNYAGTRQCSTKTKQQNDKLSWLFSASTALFPSVYLPSKLKTKTLKQNFVHGQIQEAQRV
;
A
#
# COMPACT_ATOMS: atom_id res chain seq x y z
N PHE A 1 10.15 8.21 -2.32
CA PHE A 1 9.12 8.89 -3.13
C PHE A 1 7.85 9.00 -2.32
N TYR A 2 7.49 10.22 -1.90
CA TYR A 2 6.18 10.50 -1.30
C TYR A 2 5.05 10.38 -2.32
N SER A 3 3.80 10.38 -1.84
CA SER A 3 2.58 10.18 -2.64
C SER A 3 2.48 11.02 -3.93
N SER A 4 2.97 12.25 -3.94
CA SER A 4 2.92 13.15 -5.12
C SER A 4 4.13 13.02 -6.06
N GLN A 5 5.13 12.21 -5.71
CA GLN A 5 6.44 12.21 -6.39
C GLN A 5 6.63 11.07 -7.39
N LEU A 6 5.75 10.06 -7.40
CA LEU A 6 5.91 8.87 -8.23
C LEU A 6 4.60 8.51 -8.92
N GLY A 7 4.58 8.67 -10.25
CA GLY A 7 3.39 8.35 -11.04
C GLY A 7 2.20 9.26 -10.69
N THR A 8 1.00 8.70 -10.83
CA THR A 8 -0.30 9.33 -10.54
C THR A 8 -1.03 8.59 -9.42
N TYR A 9 -0.44 8.53 -8.22
CA TYR A 9 -1.05 7.88 -7.06
C TYR A 9 -2.41 8.50 -6.68
N PRO A 10 -3.51 7.73 -6.66
CA PRO A 10 -4.82 8.25 -6.30
C PRO A 10 -4.97 8.33 -4.79
N TYR A 11 -5.46 9.46 -4.29
CA TYR A 11 -5.72 9.63 -2.87
C TYR A 11 -6.78 10.69 -2.63
N VAL A 12 -7.32 10.68 -1.41
CA VAL A 12 -8.19 11.74 -0.88
C VAL A 12 -7.40 12.54 0.15
N ASP A 13 -7.35 13.87 0.01
CA ASP A 13 -6.67 14.74 0.97
C ASP A 13 -7.52 15.00 2.22
N LYS A 14 -6.97 15.77 3.17
CA LYS A 14 -7.65 16.06 4.45
C LYS A 14 -8.90 16.93 4.29
N GLN A 15 -9.01 17.65 3.17
CA GLN A 15 -10.16 18.48 2.81
C GLN A 15 -11.23 17.68 2.07
N GLY A 16 -10.95 16.41 1.74
CA GLY A 16 -11.86 15.54 1.00
C GLY A 16 -11.71 15.65 -0.52
N ASN A 17 -10.72 16.39 -1.04
CA ASN A 17 -10.51 16.49 -2.48
C ASN A 17 -9.88 15.19 -2.99
N GLN A 18 -10.38 14.73 -4.14
CA GLN A 18 -9.88 13.53 -4.81
C GLN A 18 -8.76 13.90 -5.78
N HIS A 19 -7.61 13.28 -5.63
CA HIS A 19 -6.44 13.44 -6.49
C HIS A 19 -6.28 12.19 -7.36
N ASN A 20 -5.95 12.37 -8.64
CA ASN A 20 -5.80 11.28 -9.63
C ASN A 20 -7.00 10.30 -9.66
N GLY A 21 -8.21 10.80 -9.50
CA GLY A 21 -9.44 9.99 -9.47
C GLY A 21 -9.80 9.39 -8.11
N GLY A 22 -9.00 9.62 -7.06
CA GLY A 22 -9.32 9.30 -5.66
C GLY A 22 -9.18 7.83 -5.26
N ILE A 23 -9.48 6.89 -6.16
CA ILE A 23 -9.44 5.43 -5.93
C ILE A 23 -8.64 4.72 -7.03
N PRO A 24 -7.99 3.57 -6.75
CA PRO A 24 -7.12 2.88 -7.70
C PRO A 24 -7.80 2.46 -9.00
N GLN A 25 -9.07 2.04 -8.96
CA GLN A 25 -9.81 1.61 -10.16
C GLN A 25 -10.15 2.74 -11.15
N HIS A 26 -9.90 4.01 -10.79
CA HIS A 26 -10.04 5.15 -11.71
C HIS A 26 -8.73 5.50 -12.43
N VAL A 27 -7.60 4.90 -12.05
CA VAL A 27 -6.30 5.24 -12.62
C VAL A 27 -6.09 4.53 -13.95
N ASN A 28 -5.70 5.28 -14.98
CA ASN A 28 -5.14 4.66 -16.19
C ASN A 28 -3.74 4.11 -15.88
N LEU A 29 -3.66 2.79 -15.72
CA LEU A 29 -2.43 2.12 -15.30
C LEU A 29 -1.26 2.34 -16.27
N THR A 30 -1.49 2.33 -17.58
CA THR A 30 -0.41 2.56 -18.57
C THR A 30 0.17 3.97 -18.43
N SER A 31 -0.67 5.00 -18.35
CA SER A 31 -0.22 6.37 -18.13
C SER A 31 0.50 6.54 -16.79
N HIS A 32 -0.01 5.88 -15.74
CA HIS A 32 0.62 5.84 -14.43
C HIS A 32 2.06 5.29 -14.51
N LEU A 33 2.25 4.10 -15.10
CA LEU A 33 3.55 3.43 -15.18
C LEU A 33 4.56 4.19 -16.06
N ASN A 34 4.10 4.79 -17.16
CA ASN A 34 4.94 5.68 -17.97
C ASN A 34 5.45 6.87 -17.14
N LYS A 35 4.58 7.46 -16.31
CA LYS A 35 4.97 8.55 -15.41
C LYS A 35 5.90 8.08 -14.30
N VAL A 36 5.67 6.90 -13.70
CA VAL A 36 6.59 6.27 -12.72
C VAL A 36 8.00 6.17 -13.30
N LYS A 37 8.14 5.58 -14.49
CA LYS A 37 9.44 5.45 -15.18
C LYS A 37 10.11 6.80 -15.39
N SER A 38 9.36 7.79 -15.90
CA SER A 38 9.88 9.14 -16.10
C SER A 38 10.30 9.82 -14.80
N ASP A 39 9.53 9.67 -13.73
CA ASP A 39 9.83 10.26 -12.41
C ASP A 39 11.10 9.66 -11.82
N ILE A 40 11.29 8.34 -11.92
CA ILE A 40 12.50 7.66 -11.45
C ILE A 40 13.72 8.13 -12.25
N ILE A 41 13.62 8.19 -13.58
CA ILE A 41 14.73 8.65 -14.43
C ILE A 41 15.15 10.08 -14.06
N ARG A 42 14.19 10.94 -13.78
CA ARG A 42 14.43 12.34 -13.40
C ARG A 42 15.05 12.47 -12.01
N VAL A 43 14.58 11.71 -11.02
CA VAL A 43 15.01 11.83 -9.62
C VAL A 43 16.32 11.07 -9.35
N ILE A 44 16.51 9.93 -10.01
CA ILE A 44 17.67 9.05 -9.85
C ILE A 44 18.36 8.96 -11.21
N PRO A 45 19.13 9.97 -11.65
CA PRO A 45 19.71 9.97 -13.00
C PRO A 45 20.75 8.86 -13.21
N ASP A 46 21.42 8.42 -12.14
CA ASP A 46 22.36 7.29 -12.18
C ASP A 46 21.63 5.98 -12.50
N GLN A 47 22.00 5.37 -13.63
CA GLN A 47 21.45 4.10 -14.09
C GLN A 47 21.96 2.92 -13.27
N ASN A 48 23.13 3.05 -12.63
CA ASN A 48 23.75 2.03 -11.80
C ASN A 48 23.43 2.21 -10.31
N PHE A 49 22.32 2.89 -9.99
CA PHE A 49 21.88 3.10 -8.62
C PHE A 49 21.84 1.79 -7.82
N GLN A 50 22.55 1.77 -6.69
CA GLN A 50 22.61 0.64 -5.73
C GLN A 50 22.06 1.02 -4.35
N GLY A 51 21.23 2.06 -4.28
CA GLY A 51 20.67 2.58 -3.04
C GLY A 51 19.29 2.02 -2.72
N ILE A 52 18.65 2.64 -1.71
CA ILE A 52 17.31 2.26 -1.24
C ILE A 52 16.25 3.11 -1.94
N GLY A 53 15.31 2.44 -2.62
CA GLY A 53 14.16 3.06 -3.28
C GLY A 53 12.87 2.85 -2.49
N VAL A 54 12.52 3.78 -1.60
CA VAL A 54 11.31 3.68 -0.78
C VAL A 54 10.13 4.36 -1.47
N ILE A 55 9.04 3.63 -1.69
CA ILE A 55 7.75 4.18 -2.13
C ILE A 55 6.86 4.38 -0.91
N ASP A 56 6.50 5.63 -0.64
CA ASP A 56 5.79 6.04 0.57
C ASP A 56 4.34 6.42 0.23
N TRP A 57 3.50 5.40 0.10
CA TRP A 57 2.09 5.48 -0.26
C TRP A 57 1.22 4.96 0.88
N GLU A 58 0.70 5.89 1.68
CA GLU A 58 -0.01 5.55 2.91
C GLU A 58 -1.52 5.82 2.86
N SER A 59 -2.06 6.39 1.76
CA SER A 59 -3.43 6.89 1.75
C SER A 59 -4.46 5.76 1.86
N TRP A 60 -4.22 4.63 1.21
CA TRP A 60 -5.02 3.41 1.28
C TRP A 60 -4.15 2.16 1.38
N VAL A 61 -4.74 1.05 1.82
CA VAL A 61 -4.09 -0.27 1.91
C VAL A 61 -4.66 -1.17 0.81
N PRO A 62 -3.87 -2.02 0.12
CA PRO A 62 -4.38 -2.83 -1.00
C PRO A 62 -5.40 -3.90 -0.59
N THR A 63 -5.61 -4.13 0.71
CA THR A 63 -6.64 -5.04 1.22
C THR A 63 -7.83 -4.25 1.72
N TRP A 64 -9.01 -4.54 1.18
CA TRP A 64 -10.26 -3.84 1.47
C TRP A 64 -10.52 -3.75 2.97
N GLY A 65 -10.40 -4.88 3.68
CA GLY A 65 -10.68 -4.98 5.11
C GLY A 65 -9.71 -4.22 6.03
N ARG A 66 -8.61 -3.67 5.51
CA ARG A 66 -7.66 -2.84 6.28
C ARG A 66 -7.85 -1.33 6.06
N ASN A 67 -8.79 -0.94 5.21
CA ASN A 67 -9.14 0.48 5.00
C ASN A 67 -10.24 0.93 5.99
N TYR A 68 -9.90 0.99 7.28
CA TYR A 68 -10.78 1.47 8.34
C TYR A 68 -10.45 2.92 8.80
N ASN A 69 -11.25 3.47 9.71
CA ASN A 69 -11.12 4.84 10.24
C ASN A 69 -11.15 5.90 9.12
N SER A 70 -10.10 6.72 9.00
CA SER A 70 -9.98 7.74 7.96
C SER A 70 -9.93 7.15 6.55
N LYS A 71 -9.64 5.85 6.41
CA LYS A 71 -9.60 5.14 5.11
C LYS A 71 -10.96 4.58 4.67
N THR A 72 -12.00 4.67 5.49
CA THR A 72 -13.36 4.23 5.09
C THR A 72 -13.90 5.02 3.88
N ILE A 73 -13.34 6.21 3.60
CA ILE A 73 -13.68 6.97 2.38
C ILE A 73 -13.43 6.17 1.10
N TYR A 74 -12.40 5.31 1.05
CA TYR A 74 -12.10 4.50 -0.13
C TYR A 74 -13.18 3.44 -0.38
N HIS A 75 -13.84 2.92 0.67
CA HIS A 75 -15.01 2.07 0.52
C HIS A 75 -16.18 2.85 -0.06
N LYS A 76 -16.50 4.01 0.52
CA LYS A 76 -17.62 4.87 0.08
C LYS A 76 -17.48 5.28 -1.38
N LEU A 77 -16.28 5.70 -1.80
CA LEU A 77 -16.03 6.11 -3.18
C LEU A 77 -16.13 4.94 -4.15
N SER A 78 -15.60 3.76 -3.77
CA SER A 78 -15.68 2.55 -4.60
C SER A 78 -17.13 2.06 -4.75
N GLU A 79 -17.90 2.04 -3.65
CA GLU A 79 -19.32 1.65 -3.68
C GLU A 79 -20.16 2.66 -4.47
N ALA A 80 -19.90 3.96 -4.34
CA ALA A 80 -20.58 4.99 -5.11
C ALA A 80 -20.28 4.92 -6.61
N ASP A 81 -19.07 4.54 -7.00
CA ASP A 81 -18.72 4.31 -8.41
C ASP A 81 -19.50 3.13 -9.01
N VAL A 82 -19.55 2.00 -8.30
CA VAL A 82 -20.33 0.82 -8.72
C VAL A 82 -21.83 1.14 -8.74
N SER A 83 -22.35 1.83 -7.73
CA SER A 83 -23.77 2.22 -7.65
C SER A 83 -24.20 3.09 -8.83
N ARG A 84 -23.37 4.06 -9.25
CA ARG A 84 -23.65 4.89 -10.44
C ARG A 84 -23.72 4.06 -11.73
N LYS A 85 -22.89 3.03 -11.86
CA LYS A 85 -22.87 2.12 -13.02
C LYS A 85 -24.02 1.11 -12.99
N HIS A 86 -24.53 0.79 -11.80
CA HIS A 86 -25.55 -0.24 -11.58
C HIS A 86 -26.67 0.23 -10.65
N PRO A 87 -27.54 1.17 -11.08
CA PRO A 87 -28.53 1.80 -10.19
C PRO A 87 -29.59 0.86 -9.60
N SER A 88 -29.79 -0.32 -10.20
CA SER A 88 -30.77 -1.32 -9.76
C SER A 88 -30.20 -2.38 -8.82
N TRP A 89 -28.89 -2.38 -8.58
CA TRP A 89 -28.25 -3.38 -7.72
C TRP A 89 -28.51 -3.10 -6.25
N ASN A 90 -28.64 -4.19 -5.48
CA ASN A 90 -28.72 -4.08 -4.03
C ASN A 90 -27.34 -3.81 -3.41
N HIS A 91 -27.36 -3.43 -2.13
CA HIS A 91 -26.15 -3.09 -1.39
C HIS A 91 -25.10 -4.22 -1.40
N SER A 92 -25.49 -5.49 -1.21
CA SER A 92 -24.54 -6.60 -1.18
C SER A 92 -23.82 -6.80 -2.52
N GLN A 93 -24.55 -6.65 -3.63
CA GLN A 93 -23.96 -6.71 -4.97
C GLN A 93 -22.95 -5.57 -5.18
N ILE A 94 -23.32 -4.35 -4.80
CA ILE A 94 -22.46 -3.16 -4.90
C ILE A 94 -21.17 -3.35 -4.09
N GLN A 95 -21.28 -3.78 -2.82
CA GLN A 95 -20.11 -3.97 -1.96
C GLN A 95 -19.17 -5.06 -2.48
N ASN A 96 -19.71 -6.17 -2.97
CA ASN A 96 -18.89 -7.27 -3.48
C ASN A 96 -18.08 -6.85 -4.71
N VAL A 97 -18.71 -6.11 -5.64
CA VAL A 97 -18.02 -5.62 -6.83
C VAL A 97 -17.05 -4.48 -6.49
N ALA A 98 -17.44 -3.53 -5.64
CA ALA A 98 -16.57 -2.44 -5.20
C ALA A 98 -15.30 -2.96 -4.53
N LYS A 99 -15.43 -3.98 -3.67
CA LYS A 99 -14.29 -4.68 -3.08
C LYS A 99 -13.40 -5.30 -4.14
N SER A 100 -13.98 -6.07 -5.07
CA SER A 100 -13.20 -6.79 -6.08
C SER A 100 -12.47 -5.84 -7.02
N GLU A 101 -13.11 -4.76 -7.46
CA GLU A 101 -12.49 -3.74 -8.33
C GLU A 101 -11.37 -3.01 -7.60
N PHE A 102 -11.61 -2.61 -6.35
CA PHE A 102 -10.61 -1.92 -5.54
C PHE A 102 -9.36 -2.79 -5.29
N GLU A 103 -9.53 -4.02 -4.79
CA GLU A 103 -8.39 -4.89 -4.47
C GLU A 103 -7.62 -5.29 -5.73
N LYS A 104 -8.32 -5.51 -6.86
CA LYS A 104 -7.66 -5.78 -8.16
C LYS A 104 -6.84 -4.57 -8.61
N ALA A 105 -7.45 -3.39 -8.66
CA ALA A 105 -6.76 -2.20 -9.14
C ALA A 105 -5.61 -1.78 -8.20
N ALA A 106 -5.79 -1.89 -6.89
CA ALA A 106 -4.74 -1.63 -5.90
C ALA A 106 -3.55 -2.58 -6.08
N ARG A 107 -3.81 -3.88 -6.29
CA ARG A 107 -2.76 -4.85 -6.61
C ARG A 107 -2.04 -4.51 -7.90
N ASP A 108 -2.77 -4.37 -9.00
CA ASP A 108 -2.19 -4.11 -10.32
C ASP A 108 -1.30 -2.85 -10.27
N MET A 109 -1.79 -1.79 -9.62
CA MET A 109 -1.06 -0.55 -9.46
C MET A 109 0.20 -0.70 -8.60
N MET A 110 0.10 -1.30 -7.41
CA MET A 110 1.25 -1.42 -6.52
C MET A 110 2.31 -2.39 -7.06
N GLU A 111 1.88 -3.54 -7.60
CA GLU A 111 2.75 -4.59 -8.12
C GLU A 111 3.53 -4.10 -9.35
N GLN A 112 2.84 -3.48 -10.31
CA GLN A 112 3.49 -3.00 -11.53
C GLN A 112 4.38 -1.79 -11.27
N THR A 113 4.04 -0.93 -10.31
CA THR A 113 4.88 0.22 -9.95
C THR A 113 6.24 -0.22 -9.40
N VAL A 114 6.28 -1.19 -8.48
CA VAL A 114 7.58 -1.67 -7.94
C VAL A 114 8.36 -2.48 -8.99
N LYS A 115 7.68 -3.24 -9.86
CA LYS A 115 8.31 -3.90 -11.02
C LYS A 115 8.98 -2.91 -11.97
N ILE A 116 8.26 -1.88 -12.41
CA ILE A 116 8.83 -0.81 -13.25
C ILE A 116 9.96 -0.07 -12.54
N SER A 117 9.87 0.11 -11.21
CA SER A 117 10.95 0.72 -10.44
C SER A 117 12.23 -0.11 -10.48
N ASN A 118 12.10 -1.42 -10.25
CA ASN A 118 13.20 -2.38 -10.39
C ASN A 118 13.75 -2.42 -11.82
N GLU A 119 12.90 -2.51 -12.85
CA GLU A 119 13.35 -2.51 -14.25
C GLU A 119 14.07 -1.22 -14.63
N THR A 120 13.63 -0.08 -14.09
CA THR A 120 14.22 1.22 -14.36
C THR A 120 15.57 1.37 -13.65
N ARG A 121 15.71 0.85 -12.41
CA ARG A 121 16.94 0.90 -11.62
C ARG A 121 17.22 -0.46 -10.99
N PRO A 122 17.81 -1.41 -11.74
CA PRO A 122 17.89 -2.82 -11.33
C PRO A 122 18.85 -3.09 -10.15
N GLY A 123 19.77 -2.17 -9.85
CA GLY A 123 20.61 -2.26 -8.64
C GLY A 123 19.92 -1.75 -7.37
N GLY A 124 18.76 -1.11 -7.48
CA GLY A 124 18.08 -0.48 -6.35
C GLY A 124 17.34 -1.48 -5.46
N TYR A 125 17.32 -1.20 -4.17
CA TYR A 125 16.51 -1.92 -3.19
C TYR A 125 15.13 -1.26 -3.04
N TRP A 126 14.17 -1.71 -3.84
CA TRP A 126 12.82 -1.16 -3.92
C TRP A 126 11.79 -1.91 -3.06
N GLY A 127 10.85 -1.13 -2.53
CA GLY A 127 9.75 -1.62 -1.70
C GLY A 127 8.87 -0.48 -1.18
N TYR A 128 7.77 -0.84 -0.53
CA TYR A 128 6.83 0.12 0.06
C TYR A 128 7.08 0.32 1.55
N TYR A 129 7.09 1.58 1.98
CA TYR A 129 7.02 1.93 3.40
C TYR A 129 5.78 1.30 4.05
N LEU A 130 5.91 0.89 5.32
CA LEU A 130 4.94 0.17 6.16
C LEU A 130 4.78 -1.34 5.89
N PHE A 131 5.27 -1.88 4.78
CA PHE A 131 4.99 -3.27 4.41
C PHE A 131 6.15 -4.23 4.76
N PRO A 132 5.86 -5.40 5.38
CA PRO A 132 4.57 -5.79 5.98
C PRO A 132 4.32 -5.09 7.33
N GLU A 133 3.05 -5.04 7.73
CA GLU A 133 2.64 -4.53 9.03
C GLU A 133 2.13 -5.66 9.94
N CYS A 134 2.58 -5.65 11.20
CA CYS A 134 2.21 -6.66 12.20
C CYS A 134 0.93 -6.32 12.99
N TYR A 135 0.53 -5.05 13.02
CA TYR A 135 -0.59 -4.52 13.82
C TYR A 135 -0.53 -4.86 15.32
N ASN A 136 0.65 -5.21 15.86
CA ASN A 136 0.87 -5.57 17.26
C ASN A 136 0.96 -4.36 18.20
N TYR A 137 0.11 -3.35 17.98
CA TYR A 137 0.11 -2.08 18.70
C TYR A 137 -0.15 -2.18 20.20
N ALA A 138 -0.59 -3.33 20.71
CA ALA A 138 -0.69 -3.63 22.13
C ALA A 138 0.65 -4.05 22.76
N GLY A 139 1.74 -4.14 21.98
CA GLY A 139 3.05 -4.60 22.44
C GLY A 139 3.15 -6.13 22.55
N THR A 140 2.45 -6.86 21.69
CA THR A 140 2.60 -8.32 21.58
C THR A 140 3.84 -8.65 20.75
N ARG A 141 4.58 -9.70 21.17
CA ARG A 141 5.83 -10.10 20.50
C ARG A 141 5.63 -10.71 19.11
N GLN A 142 4.41 -11.17 18.82
CA GLN A 142 4.01 -11.79 17.56
C GLN A 142 2.81 -11.06 16.96
N CYS A 143 2.69 -11.13 15.64
CA CYS A 143 1.47 -10.74 14.93
C CYS A 143 0.39 -11.80 15.14
N SER A 144 -0.87 -11.37 15.10
CA SER A 144 -2.00 -12.30 15.17
C SER A 144 -2.00 -13.26 13.98
N THR A 145 -2.56 -14.47 14.14
CA THR A 145 -2.75 -15.43 13.04
C THR A 145 -3.50 -14.81 11.87
N LYS A 146 -4.53 -14.01 12.16
CA LYS A 146 -5.30 -13.27 11.15
C LYS A 146 -4.42 -12.29 10.37
N THR A 147 -3.53 -11.56 11.05
CA THR A 147 -2.59 -10.64 10.39
C THR A 147 -1.65 -11.38 9.46
N LYS A 148 -1.06 -12.50 9.92
CA LYS A 148 -0.15 -13.32 9.12
C LYS A 148 -0.85 -13.83 7.85
N GLN A 149 -2.05 -14.41 7.99
CA GLN A 149 -2.86 -14.87 6.84
C GLN A 149 -3.23 -13.75 5.86
N GLN A 150 -3.46 -12.53 6.35
CA GLN A 150 -3.70 -11.38 5.48
C GLN A 150 -2.43 -10.92 4.76
N ASN A 151 -1.27 -10.96 5.43
CA ASN A 151 0.02 -10.66 4.80
C ASN A 151 0.42 -11.74 3.79
N ASP A 152 0.08 -13.01 4.02
CA ASP A 152 0.32 -14.09 3.04
C ASP A 152 -0.40 -13.84 1.71
N LYS A 153 -1.56 -13.18 1.74
CA LYS A 153 -2.31 -12.75 0.53
C LYS A 153 -1.65 -11.58 -0.21
N LEU A 154 -0.61 -10.97 0.38
CA LEU A 154 0.23 -9.92 -0.22
C LEU A 154 1.56 -10.47 -0.74
N SER A 155 1.72 -11.79 -0.87
CA SER A 155 2.94 -12.40 -1.43
C SER A 155 3.34 -11.83 -2.78
N TRP A 156 2.39 -11.39 -3.60
CA TRP A 156 2.62 -10.69 -4.87
C TRP A 156 3.38 -9.38 -4.70
N LEU A 157 3.17 -8.65 -3.59
CA LEU A 157 3.84 -7.39 -3.30
C LEU A 157 5.27 -7.65 -2.87
N PHE A 158 5.48 -8.62 -1.97
CA PHE A 158 6.80 -8.95 -1.44
C PHE A 158 7.68 -9.59 -2.50
N SER A 159 7.14 -10.50 -3.31
CA SER A 159 7.86 -11.13 -4.42
C SER A 159 8.29 -10.14 -5.51
N ALA A 160 7.53 -9.05 -5.69
CA ALA A 160 7.86 -7.99 -6.64
C ALA A 160 8.82 -6.95 -6.06
N SER A 161 9.01 -6.94 -4.73
CA SER A 161 9.92 -6.03 -4.03
C SER A 161 11.30 -6.66 -3.86
N THR A 162 12.34 -5.86 -3.81
CA THR A 162 13.72 -6.32 -3.52
C THR A 162 14.15 -5.97 -2.09
N ALA A 163 13.34 -5.20 -1.35
CA ALA A 163 13.51 -4.91 0.07
C ALA A 163 12.16 -4.66 0.75
N LEU A 164 12.11 -4.86 2.07
CA LEU A 164 10.93 -4.64 2.91
C LEU A 164 11.19 -3.51 3.90
N PHE A 165 10.18 -2.67 4.14
CA PHE A 165 10.31 -1.46 4.98
C PHE A 165 9.23 -1.39 6.06
N PRO A 166 9.19 -2.35 7.01
CA PRO A 166 8.26 -2.30 8.13
C PRO A 166 8.54 -1.07 9.00
N SER A 167 7.49 -0.42 9.50
CA SER A 167 7.65 0.70 10.45
C SER A 167 7.72 0.20 11.89
N VAL A 168 8.76 0.66 12.60
CA VAL A 168 9.01 0.34 14.00
C VAL A 168 8.89 1.57 14.91
N TYR A 169 8.18 2.60 14.44
CA TYR A 169 7.89 3.79 15.25
C TYR A 169 7.13 3.40 16.50
N LEU A 170 7.68 3.75 17.66
CA LEU A 170 7.18 3.30 18.96
C LEU A 170 5.86 4.01 19.30
N PRO A 171 4.74 3.28 19.48
CA PRO A 171 3.48 3.90 19.86
C PRO A 171 3.59 4.51 21.27
N SER A 172 3.16 5.77 21.42
CA SER A 172 3.20 6.52 22.69
C SER A 172 2.41 5.87 23.84
N LYS A 173 1.45 5.00 23.50
CA LYS A 173 0.66 4.21 24.45
C LYS A 173 1.44 3.06 25.10
N LEU A 174 2.55 2.60 24.52
CA LEU A 174 3.38 1.54 25.11
C LEU A 174 4.24 2.14 26.24
N LYS A 175 3.89 1.82 27.49
CA LYS A 175 4.52 2.43 28.67
C LYS A 175 5.83 1.77 29.09
N THR A 176 5.99 0.46 28.88
CA THR A 176 7.16 -0.28 29.37
C THR A 176 8.17 -0.59 28.26
N LYS A 177 9.43 -0.76 28.64
CA LYS A 177 10.51 -1.20 27.74
C LYS A 177 10.17 -2.54 27.07
N THR A 178 9.63 -3.49 27.84
CA THR A 178 9.23 -4.82 27.33
C THR A 178 8.16 -4.73 26.25
N LEU A 179 7.13 -3.91 26.45
CA LEU A 179 6.08 -3.73 25.43
C LEU A 179 6.62 -3.10 24.14
N LYS A 180 7.51 -2.11 24.27
CA LYS A 180 8.20 -1.49 23.14
C LYS A 180 9.09 -2.49 22.39
N GLN A 181 9.87 -3.29 23.11
CA GLN A 181 10.71 -4.34 22.53
C GLN A 181 9.88 -5.40 21.81
N ASN A 182 8.79 -5.86 22.42
CA ASN A 182 7.87 -6.81 21.81
C ASN A 182 7.22 -6.24 20.54
N PHE A 183 6.82 -4.97 20.54
CA PHE A 183 6.29 -4.30 19.36
C PHE A 183 7.28 -4.36 18.19
N VAL A 184 8.52 -3.90 18.41
CA VAL A 184 9.57 -3.92 17.37
C VAL A 184 9.85 -5.35 16.92
N HIS A 185 9.94 -6.30 17.85
CA HIS A 185 10.21 -7.70 17.52
C HIS A 185 9.15 -8.30 16.60
N GLY A 186 7.87 -8.03 16.86
CA GLY A 186 6.79 -8.54 16.00
C GLY A 186 6.83 -7.95 14.59
N GLN A 187 7.15 -6.66 14.44
CA GLN A 187 7.31 -6.02 13.12
C GLN A 187 8.45 -6.65 12.32
N ILE A 188 9.63 -6.81 12.95
CA ILE A 188 10.81 -7.39 12.30
C ILE A 188 10.61 -8.87 11.96
N GLN A 189 10.05 -9.65 12.88
CA GLN A 189 9.80 -11.07 12.62
C GLN A 189 8.79 -11.31 11.50
N GLU A 190 7.79 -10.44 11.35
CA GLU A 190 6.87 -10.55 10.23
C GLU A 190 7.53 -10.21 8.91
N ALA A 191 8.37 -9.18 8.87
CA ALA A 191 9.17 -8.86 7.69
C ALA A 191 10.13 -10.00 7.30
N GLN A 192 10.69 -10.72 8.27
CA GLN A 192 11.53 -11.89 8.00
C GLN A 192 10.75 -13.12 7.54
N ARG A 193 9.44 -13.19 7.85
CA ARG A 193 8.60 -14.35 7.58
C ARG A 193 8.01 -14.34 6.17
N VAL A 194 7.63 -13.16 5.70
CA VAL A 194 6.94 -12.98 4.40
C VAL A 194 7.86 -13.08 3.20
#